data_AF-A0A6B0X5M7-F1
#
_entry.id   AF-A0A6B0X5M7-F1
#
_cell.length_a   1.000
_cell.length_b   1.000
_cell.length_c   1.000
_cell.angle_alpha   90.00
_cell.angle_beta   90.00
_cell.angle_gamma   90.00
#
_symmetry.space_group_name_H-M   'P 1'
#
loop_
_entity.id
_entity.type
_entity.pdbx_description
1 polymer ?
#
loop_
_entity_poly.entity_id
_entity_poly.type
_entity_poly.pdbx_seq_one_letter_code
_entity_poly.pdbx_strand_id
1 'polypeptide(L)'
;GSTASTADEWIELYNPSDAAIDLAGWTLIYRSGDEDKVMFVLDAAVIPAGQTFLIANYAADHKNSLLAVEPQHVDAAVSLPNSKLLLHLYDGDPQAGGQLIDVADDGRGAPFAGDSTSKRAMVRIAFDQSGDQPESWATATEQSGWDAGASELGTPGSIPAYLLPDGSEAPEPVMGTNVLPMSWALVKQHLYR
;
A
#
# COMPACT_ATOMS: atom_id res chain seq x y z
N GLY A 1 10.77 -9.40 5.86
CA GLY A 1 12.07 -9.34 6.58
C GLY A 1 13.18 -8.69 5.74
N SER A 2 14.14 -8.06 6.40
CA SER A 2 15.33 -7.42 5.80
C SER A 2 16.62 -8.25 5.99
N THR A 3 17.77 -7.71 5.60
CA THR A 3 19.10 -8.27 5.90
C THR A 3 19.47 -8.18 7.38
N ALA A 4 18.90 -7.24 8.14
CA ALA A 4 19.10 -7.15 9.58
C ALA A 4 18.30 -8.20 10.36
N SER A 5 17.06 -8.47 9.95
CA SER A 5 16.21 -9.47 10.60
C SER A 5 15.15 -10.04 9.68
N THR A 6 14.88 -11.33 9.78
CA THR A 6 13.72 -11.95 9.13
C THR A 6 12.41 -11.37 9.64
N ALA A 7 12.38 -10.86 10.88
CA ALA A 7 11.21 -10.24 11.50
C ALA A 7 11.09 -8.74 11.20
N ASP A 8 12.01 -8.14 10.43
CA ASP A 8 11.88 -6.75 9.98
C ASP A 8 10.88 -6.67 8.81
N GLU A 9 9.61 -6.82 9.17
CA GLU A 9 8.49 -6.96 8.26
C GLU A 9 7.58 -5.75 8.36
N TRP A 10 7.00 -5.36 7.24
CA TRP A 10 6.14 -4.21 7.14
C TRP A 10 5.07 -4.41 6.07
N ILE A 11 3.99 -3.67 6.23
CA ILE A 11 2.87 -3.54 5.31
C ILE A 11 2.66 -2.04 5.14
N GLU A 12 2.40 -1.59 3.92
CA GLU A 12 2.07 -0.20 3.66
C GLU A 12 0.71 -0.12 2.97
N LEU A 13 -0.19 0.65 3.55
CA LEU A 13 -1.49 0.95 2.96
C LEU A 13 -1.39 2.25 2.17
N TYR A 14 -1.99 2.29 0.99
CA TYR A 14 -2.09 3.50 0.17
C TYR A 14 -3.56 3.90 0.03
N ASN A 15 -3.85 5.18 0.20
CA ASN A 15 -5.17 5.74 -0.08
C ASN A 15 -5.16 6.41 -1.48
N PRO A 16 -5.67 5.73 -2.53
CA PRO A 16 -5.72 6.30 -3.88
C PRO A 16 -6.88 7.29 -4.09
N SER A 17 -7.73 7.51 -3.09
CA SER A 17 -8.89 8.40 -3.22
C SER A 17 -8.53 9.88 -3.07
N ASP A 18 -9.50 10.74 -3.34
CA ASP A 18 -9.41 12.20 -3.19
C ASP A 18 -9.84 12.71 -1.80
N ALA A 19 -10.13 11.80 -0.87
CA ALA A 19 -10.54 12.11 0.50
C ALA A 19 -9.70 11.36 1.53
N ALA A 20 -9.66 11.87 2.76
CA ALA A 20 -9.06 11.13 3.87
C ALA A 20 -9.93 9.91 4.24
N ILE A 21 -9.27 8.79 4.53
CA ILE A 21 -9.91 7.56 5.03
C ILE A 21 -9.57 7.40 6.51
N ASP A 22 -10.60 7.29 7.35
CA ASP A 22 -10.47 6.88 8.75
C ASP A 22 -10.42 5.35 8.82
N LEU A 23 -9.37 4.84 9.45
CA LEU A 23 -9.08 3.42 9.62
C LEU A 23 -9.40 2.92 11.04
N ALA A 24 -10.01 3.73 11.90
CA ALA A 24 -10.41 3.27 13.23
C ALA A 24 -11.33 2.04 13.12
N GLY A 25 -10.95 0.95 13.79
CA GLY A 25 -11.62 -0.35 13.75
C GLY A 25 -11.29 -1.23 12.55
N TRP A 26 -10.52 -0.75 11.58
CA TRP A 26 -10.11 -1.58 10.44
C TRP A 26 -9.26 -2.74 10.93
N THR A 27 -9.49 -3.90 10.33
CA THR A 27 -8.93 -5.17 10.77
C THR A 27 -8.13 -5.79 9.64
N LEU A 28 -6.88 -6.14 9.91
CA LEU A 28 -6.08 -6.94 9.01
C LEU A 28 -6.14 -8.40 9.45
N ILE A 29 -6.51 -9.28 8.53
CA ILE A 29 -6.57 -10.73 8.72
C ILE A 29 -5.53 -11.39 7.84
N TYR A 30 -4.91 -12.45 8.35
CA TYR A 30 -4.05 -13.32 7.56
C TYR A 30 -4.54 -14.77 7.62
N ARG A 31 -4.22 -15.53 6.58
CA ARG A 31 -4.50 -16.97 6.55
C ARG A 31 -3.39 -17.77 7.23
N SER A 32 -3.78 -18.56 8.22
CA SER A 32 -2.91 -19.49 8.98
C SER A 32 -3.37 -20.93 8.73
N GLY A 33 -2.85 -21.55 7.66
CA GLY A 33 -3.34 -22.86 7.23
C GLY A 33 -4.70 -22.71 6.54
N ASP A 34 -5.74 -23.34 7.08
CA ASP A 34 -7.12 -23.23 6.56
C ASP A 34 -7.99 -22.27 7.38
N GLU A 35 -7.40 -21.57 8.37
CA GLU A 35 -8.10 -20.64 9.25
C GLU A 35 -7.67 -19.19 9.01
N ASP A 36 -8.63 -18.27 9.12
CA ASP A 36 -8.39 -16.83 9.12
C ASP A 36 -8.17 -16.34 10.55
N LYS A 37 -7.10 -15.55 10.74
CA LYS A 37 -6.74 -14.98 12.04
C LYS A 37 -6.52 -13.49 11.93
N VAL A 38 -6.98 -12.75 12.94
CA VAL A 38 -6.68 -11.32 13.07
C VAL A 38 -5.19 -11.17 13.31
N MET A 39 -4.53 -10.37 12.47
CA MET A 39 -3.16 -9.92 12.70
C MET A 39 -3.17 -8.74 13.67
N PHE A 40 -3.95 -7.70 13.36
CA PHE A 40 -4.14 -6.54 14.23
C PHE A 40 -5.46 -5.82 13.90
N VAL A 41 -5.87 -4.93 14.81
CA VAL A 41 -6.97 -3.98 14.63
C VAL A 41 -6.40 -2.58 14.87
N LEU A 42 -6.72 -1.64 13.99
CA LEU A 42 -6.27 -0.25 14.13
C LEU A 42 -7.20 0.51 15.09
N ASP A 43 -6.66 0.97 16.23
CA ASP A 43 -7.45 1.73 17.21
C ASP A 43 -7.85 3.12 16.71
N ALA A 44 -6.90 3.83 16.09
CA ALA A 44 -7.09 5.13 15.47
C ALA A 44 -5.99 5.38 14.44
N ALA A 45 -6.38 5.57 13.18
CA ALA A 45 -5.46 5.88 12.10
C ALA A 45 -6.23 6.61 10.99
N VAL A 46 -5.59 7.57 10.33
CA VAL A 46 -6.17 8.26 9.18
C VAL A 46 -5.13 8.28 8.08
N ILE A 47 -5.51 7.89 6.87
CA ILE A 47 -4.68 8.08 5.68
C ILE A 47 -5.26 9.26 4.89
N PRO A 48 -4.55 10.40 4.79
CA PRO A 48 -4.98 11.48 3.90
C PRO A 48 -5.06 11.03 2.43
N ALA A 49 -5.78 11.79 1.62
CA ALA A 49 -5.89 11.55 0.18
C ALA A 49 -4.50 11.45 -0.47
N GLY A 50 -4.27 10.41 -1.25
CA GLY A 50 -3.01 10.19 -1.97
C GLY A 50 -1.80 10.05 -1.03
N GLN A 51 -1.95 9.52 0.18
CA GLN A 51 -0.85 9.27 1.12
C GLN A 51 -0.77 7.78 1.51
N THR A 52 0.32 7.40 2.18
CA THR A 52 0.52 6.04 2.70
C THR A 52 0.45 5.99 4.22
N PHE A 53 0.27 4.78 4.75
CA PHE A 53 0.32 4.45 6.16
C PHE A 53 1.15 3.19 6.36
N LEU A 54 2.33 3.35 6.96
CA LEU A 54 3.31 2.29 7.17
C LEU A 54 3.04 1.60 8.51
N ILE A 55 2.91 0.27 8.44
CA ILE A 55 2.73 -0.63 9.58
C ILE A 55 3.93 -1.57 9.60
N ALA A 56 4.60 -1.75 10.75
CA ALA A 56 5.78 -2.61 10.83
C ALA A 56 5.86 -3.41 12.13
N ASN A 57 6.65 -4.48 12.13
CA ASN A 57 6.96 -5.25 13.33
C ASN A 57 7.82 -4.44 14.32
N TYR A 58 8.76 -3.66 13.80
CA TYR A 58 9.69 -2.85 14.58
C TYR A 58 9.53 -1.35 14.26
N ALA A 59 9.75 -0.51 15.28
CA ALA A 59 10.00 0.91 15.10
C ALA A 59 11.31 1.14 14.32
N ALA A 60 11.48 2.31 13.68
CA ALA A 60 12.66 2.59 12.88
C ALA A 60 13.95 2.60 13.70
N ASP A 61 13.88 3.04 14.96
CA ASP A 61 15.05 3.09 15.87
C ASP A 61 15.42 1.74 16.50
N HIS A 62 14.66 0.68 16.19
CA HIS A 62 14.92 -0.64 16.74
C HIS A 62 16.15 -1.28 16.05
N LYS A 63 17.05 -1.89 16.84
CA LYS A 63 18.30 -2.50 16.35
C LYS A 63 18.16 -3.58 15.24
N ASN A 64 16.95 -4.11 15.06
CA ASN A 64 16.65 -5.12 14.05
C ASN A 64 15.90 -4.54 12.83
N SER A 65 15.65 -3.23 12.80
CA SER A 65 15.05 -2.57 11.66
C SER A 65 16.10 -1.91 10.77
N LEU A 66 15.79 -1.81 9.49
CA LEU A 66 16.51 -0.97 8.52
C LEU A 66 15.62 0.14 7.95
N LEU A 67 14.44 0.38 8.53
CA LEU A 67 13.58 1.48 8.12
C LEU A 67 14.20 2.81 8.57
N ALA A 68 14.32 3.78 7.67
CA ALA A 68 14.68 5.16 8.00
C ALA A 68 13.46 6.06 8.24
N VAL A 69 12.25 5.53 8.02
CA VAL A 69 10.98 6.23 8.22
C VAL A 69 10.26 5.57 9.38
N GLU A 70 9.75 6.38 10.30
CA GLU A 70 9.01 5.87 11.44
C GLU A 70 7.65 5.32 11.00
N PRO A 71 7.34 4.04 11.28
CA PRO A 71 6.02 3.47 11.00
C PRO A 71 4.94 4.21 11.79
N GLN A 72 3.82 4.50 11.15
CA GLN A 72 2.65 5.06 11.84
C GLN A 72 1.99 4.06 12.79
N HIS A 73 2.24 2.74 12.60
CA HIS A 73 1.80 1.70 13.53
C HIS A 73 2.89 0.63 13.68
N VAL A 74 3.21 0.28 14.93
CA VAL A 74 4.18 -0.77 15.25
C VAL A 74 3.47 -1.88 16.01
N ASP A 75 3.47 -3.08 15.45
CA ASP A 75 2.86 -4.26 16.06
C ASP A 75 3.71 -5.51 15.78
N ALA A 76 4.17 -6.16 16.85
CA ALA A 76 4.98 -7.37 16.76
C ALA A 76 4.24 -8.57 16.13
N ALA A 77 2.91 -8.49 15.98
CA ALA A 77 2.10 -9.46 15.26
C ALA A 77 2.32 -9.43 13.74
N VAL A 78 2.92 -8.36 13.19
CA VAL A 78 3.25 -8.25 11.76
C VAL A 78 4.26 -9.33 11.39
N SER A 79 3.76 -10.40 10.80
CA SER A 79 4.53 -11.58 10.40
C SER A 79 3.96 -12.13 9.09
N LEU A 80 4.75 -12.06 8.03
CA LEU A 80 4.33 -12.38 6.66
C LEU A 80 4.95 -13.72 6.22
N PRO A 81 4.12 -14.71 5.83
CA PRO A 81 4.66 -16.00 5.43
C PRO A 81 5.30 -15.94 4.03
N ASN A 82 6.45 -16.59 3.87
CA ASN A 82 7.13 -16.75 2.55
C ASN A 82 6.44 -17.78 1.63
N SER A 83 5.31 -18.33 2.04
CA SER A 83 4.49 -19.26 1.26
C SER A 83 3.04 -19.16 1.70
N LYS A 84 2.09 -19.27 0.78
CA LYS A 84 0.66 -19.16 1.07
C LYS A 84 0.32 -17.85 1.79
N LEU A 85 0.94 -16.74 1.37
CA LEU A 85 0.53 -15.41 1.81
C LEU A 85 -0.92 -15.21 1.41
N LEU A 86 -1.73 -14.69 2.33
CA LEU A 86 -3.04 -14.15 2.03
C LEU A 86 -3.40 -13.20 3.13
N LEU A 87 -3.59 -11.94 2.76
CA LEU A 87 -4.05 -10.90 3.66
C LEU A 87 -5.42 -10.40 3.21
N HIS A 88 -6.30 -10.13 4.16
CA HIS A 88 -7.56 -9.45 3.92
C HIS A 88 -7.61 -8.21 4.79
N LEU A 89 -7.95 -7.08 4.18
CA LEU A 89 -8.17 -5.81 4.87
C LEU A 89 -9.68 -5.56 4.94
N TYR A 90 -10.20 -5.40 6.15
CA TYR A 90 -11.61 -5.10 6.39
C TYR A 90 -11.77 -3.70 7.00
N ASP A 91 -12.87 -3.01 6.68
CA ASP A 91 -13.23 -1.70 7.28
C ASP A 91 -13.85 -1.81 8.69
N GLY A 92 -13.75 -2.98 9.31
CA GLY A 92 -14.29 -3.30 10.62
C GLY A 92 -14.06 -4.77 10.97
N ASP A 93 -14.60 -5.23 12.09
CA ASP A 93 -14.61 -6.66 12.42
C ASP A 93 -15.52 -7.42 11.45
N PRO A 94 -15.01 -8.37 10.64
CA PRO A 94 -15.82 -9.13 9.69
C PRO A 94 -16.88 -10.00 10.37
N GLN A 95 -16.69 -10.41 11.62
CA GLN A 95 -17.71 -11.14 12.40
C GLN A 95 -18.84 -10.22 12.88
N ALA A 96 -18.59 -8.90 12.92
CA ALA A 96 -19.57 -7.87 13.25
C ALA A 96 -20.11 -7.14 12.01
N GLY A 97 -19.83 -7.64 10.80
CA GLY A 97 -20.34 -7.09 9.54
C GLY A 97 -19.40 -6.11 8.82
N GLY A 98 -18.13 -6.02 9.21
CA GLY A 98 -17.09 -5.33 8.45
C GLY A 98 -16.98 -5.86 7.01
N GLN A 99 -16.82 -4.94 6.07
CA GLN A 99 -16.71 -5.23 4.64
C GLN A 99 -15.26 -5.46 4.23
N LEU A 100 -15.06 -6.41 3.33
CA LEU A 100 -13.75 -6.64 2.72
C LEU A 100 -13.42 -5.45 1.80
N ILE A 101 -12.32 -4.78 2.07
CA ILE A 101 -11.83 -3.62 1.32
C ILE A 101 -10.79 -4.04 0.28
N ASP A 102 -9.81 -4.84 0.70
CA ASP A 102 -8.75 -5.30 -0.19
C ASP A 102 -8.24 -6.68 0.23
N VAL A 103 -7.58 -7.35 -0.70
CA VAL A 103 -6.94 -8.64 -0.53
C VAL A 103 -5.52 -8.55 -1.09
N ALA A 104 -4.55 -9.20 -0.45
CA ALA A 104 -3.22 -9.37 -1.01
C ALA A 104 -2.88 -10.86 -1.11
N ASP A 105 -2.58 -11.29 -2.33
CA ASP A 105 -2.19 -12.66 -2.69
C ASP A 105 -3.39 -13.65 -2.71
N ASP A 106 -3.15 -14.95 -2.96
CA ASP A 106 -4.21 -15.97 -3.10
C ASP A 106 -4.14 -17.12 -2.08
N GLY A 107 -3.16 -17.09 -1.17
CA GLY A 107 -2.97 -18.13 -0.16
C GLY A 107 -2.36 -19.41 -0.71
N ARG A 108 -1.72 -19.36 -1.89
CA ARG A 108 -1.11 -20.52 -2.53
C ARG A 108 0.35 -20.24 -2.89
N GLY A 109 1.13 -21.31 -3.01
CA GLY A 109 2.49 -21.22 -3.54
C GLY A 109 3.40 -20.21 -2.82
N ALA A 110 4.28 -19.58 -3.59
CA ALA A 110 5.06 -18.41 -3.15
C ALA A 110 4.23 -17.14 -3.42
N PRO A 111 4.48 -16.05 -2.66
CA PRO A 111 3.80 -14.79 -2.92
C PRO A 111 3.93 -14.34 -4.38
N PHE A 112 2.91 -13.67 -4.93
CA PHE A 112 2.84 -13.30 -6.34
C PHE A 112 4.04 -12.46 -6.81
N ALA A 113 4.61 -11.65 -5.91
CA ALA A 113 5.82 -10.91 -6.17
C ALA A 113 6.66 -10.74 -4.89
N GLY A 114 7.73 -9.96 -4.99
CA GLY A 114 8.75 -9.87 -3.94
C GLY A 114 9.86 -10.91 -4.12
N ASP A 115 10.89 -10.81 -3.29
CA ASP A 115 12.01 -11.74 -3.26
C ASP A 115 12.64 -11.77 -1.87
N SER A 116 12.51 -12.88 -1.16
CA SER A 116 13.08 -13.05 0.18
C SER A 116 14.59 -13.29 0.19
N THR A 117 15.19 -13.64 -0.95
CA THR A 117 16.64 -13.86 -1.12
C THR A 117 17.34 -12.52 -1.31
N SER A 118 16.88 -11.72 -2.26
CA SER A 118 17.43 -10.39 -2.55
C SER A 118 16.76 -9.24 -1.78
N LYS A 119 15.86 -9.56 -0.83
CA LYS A 119 15.15 -8.60 0.04
C LYS A 119 14.42 -7.50 -0.74
N ARG A 120 13.52 -7.93 -1.63
CA ARG A 120 12.68 -7.06 -2.45
C ARG A 120 11.23 -7.19 -2.03
N ALA A 121 10.56 -6.08 -1.82
CA ALA A 121 9.15 -6.03 -1.44
C ALA A 121 8.23 -6.46 -2.61
N MET A 122 7.05 -6.95 -2.26
CA MET A 122 5.91 -7.10 -3.15
C MET A 122 5.15 -5.76 -3.18
N VAL A 123 4.88 -5.21 -4.37
CA VAL A 123 4.30 -3.87 -4.52
C VAL A 123 3.08 -3.93 -5.43
N ARG A 124 2.00 -3.25 -5.02
CA ARG A 124 0.72 -3.16 -5.73
C ARG A 124 0.81 -2.24 -6.95
N ILE A 125 0.66 -2.76 -8.16
CA ILE A 125 0.81 -1.98 -9.41
C ILE A 125 -0.50 -1.62 -10.13
N ALA A 126 -1.65 -2.17 -9.74
CA ALA A 126 -2.89 -2.03 -10.51
C ALA A 126 -4.16 -1.84 -9.66
N PHE A 127 -4.37 -0.68 -9.06
CA PHE A 127 -5.45 -0.45 -8.07
C PHE A 127 -6.90 -0.62 -8.59
N ASP A 128 -7.11 -0.79 -9.90
CA ASP A 128 -8.40 -1.09 -10.53
C ASP A 128 -8.75 -2.59 -10.56
N GLN A 129 -7.84 -3.45 -10.12
CA GLN A 129 -8.00 -4.90 -10.05
C GLN A 129 -7.90 -5.42 -8.61
N SER A 130 -8.45 -6.61 -8.37
CA SER A 130 -8.33 -7.30 -7.08
C SER A 130 -6.88 -7.71 -6.80
N GLY A 131 -6.41 -7.57 -5.56
CA GLY A 131 -5.07 -8.01 -5.18
C GLY A 131 -4.92 -9.53 -5.01
N ASP A 132 -5.95 -10.33 -5.32
CA ASP A 132 -5.86 -11.79 -5.47
C ASP A 132 -5.48 -12.23 -6.90
N GLN A 133 -5.24 -11.27 -7.81
CA GLN A 133 -4.72 -11.52 -9.15
C GLN A 133 -3.19 -11.30 -9.18
N PRO A 134 -2.39 -12.15 -9.83
CA PRO A 134 -0.95 -11.95 -9.90
C PRO A 134 -0.54 -10.69 -10.68
N GLU A 135 -1.33 -10.26 -11.69
CA GLU A 135 -1.09 -9.06 -12.50
C GLU A 135 -1.18 -7.75 -11.69
N SER A 136 -1.73 -7.85 -10.48
CA SER A 136 -1.86 -6.77 -9.53
C SER A 136 -0.56 -6.38 -8.82
N TRP A 137 0.48 -7.19 -8.96
CA TRP A 137 1.68 -7.10 -8.14
C TRP A 137 2.97 -7.17 -8.95
N ALA A 138 4.00 -6.49 -8.46
CA ALA A 138 5.35 -6.57 -8.99
C ALA A 138 6.39 -6.61 -7.88
N THR A 139 7.58 -7.12 -8.21
CA THR A 139 8.72 -7.11 -7.30
C THR A 139 9.40 -5.75 -7.36
N ALA A 140 9.57 -5.10 -6.20
CA ALA A 140 10.12 -3.75 -6.10
C ALA A 140 11.45 -3.59 -6.84
N THR A 141 11.56 -2.53 -7.64
CA THR A 141 12.82 -2.09 -8.29
C THR A 141 13.33 -0.77 -7.72
N GLU A 142 12.50 -0.05 -6.97
CA GLU A 142 12.81 1.22 -6.33
C GLU A 142 13.37 0.99 -4.91
N GLN A 143 14.12 1.97 -4.41
CA GLN A 143 14.71 1.96 -3.07
C GLN A 143 14.54 3.34 -2.42
N SER A 144 13.70 3.42 -1.40
CA SER A 144 13.52 4.62 -0.57
C SER A 144 13.05 4.22 0.83
N GLY A 145 13.23 5.11 1.81
CA GLY A 145 12.74 4.87 3.18
C GLY A 145 13.58 3.89 4.01
N TRP A 146 14.79 3.57 3.56
CA TRP A 146 15.73 2.68 4.25
C TRP A 146 16.91 3.44 4.85
N ASP A 147 17.50 2.87 5.90
CA ASP A 147 18.72 3.35 6.52
C ASP A 147 19.89 3.41 5.53
N ALA A 148 20.84 4.30 5.83
CA ALA A 148 22.04 4.45 5.01
C ALA A 148 22.82 3.14 4.94
N GLY A 149 23.01 2.62 3.72
CA GLY A 149 23.74 1.37 3.46
C GLY A 149 22.86 0.12 3.38
N ALA A 150 21.54 0.24 3.59
CA ALA A 150 20.58 -0.81 3.31
C ALA A 150 20.60 -1.22 1.83
N SER A 151 20.28 -2.49 1.57
CA SER A 151 20.29 -3.10 0.22
C SER A 151 18.92 -3.54 -0.25
N GLU A 152 17.92 -3.40 0.62
CA GLU A 152 16.52 -3.75 0.43
C GLU A 152 15.91 -2.90 -0.69
N LEU A 153 15.06 -3.51 -1.52
CA LEU A 153 14.24 -2.79 -2.50
C LEU A 153 12.79 -2.77 -2.05
N GLY A 154 12.19 -1.60 -2.13
CA GLY A 154 10.90 -1.25 -1.55
C GLY A 154 10.90 0.24 -1.21
N THR A 155 9.72 0.78 -0.96
CA THR A 155 9.51 2.22 -0.75
C THR A 155 8.81 2.57 0.58
N PRO A 156 9.09 1.89 1.71
CA PRO A 156 8.36 2.13 2.96
C PRO A 156 8.32 3.62 3.33
N GLY A 157 7.13 4.14 3.59
CA GLY A 157 6.89 5.54 3.91
C GLY A 157 6.86 6.47 2.69
N SER A 158 6.82 5.93 1.47
CA SER A 158 6.78 6.71 0.24
C SER A 158 5.96 6.04 -0.85
N ILE A 159 5.29 6.86 -1.65
CA ILE A 159 4.52 6.40 -2.79
C ILE A 159 5.50 6.02 -3.90
N PRO A 160 5.41 4.80 -4.48
CA PRO A 160 6.20 4.42 -5.64
C PRO A 160 6.05 5.43 -6.78
N ALA A 161 7.13 5.68 -7.52
CA ALA A 161 7.18 6.76 -8.50
C ALA A 161 6.11 6.63 -9.61
N TYR A 162 5.71 5.41 -9.97
CA TYR A 162 4.68 5.17 -10.98
C TYR A 162 3.24 5.51 -10.52
N LEU A 163 3.02 5.73 -9.22
CA LEU A 163 1.74 6.22 -8.67
C LEU A 163 1.71 7.73 -8.46
N LEU A 164 2.87 8.39 -8.54
CA LEU A 164 2.91 9.83 -8.56
C LEU A 164 2.39 10.30 -9.93
N PRO A 165 1.57 11.37 -9.98
CA PRO A 165 1.36 12.07 -11.23
C PRO A 165 2.74 12.39 -11.79
N ASP A 166 2.96 11.99 -13.04
CA ASP A 166 4.18 12.26 -13.76
C ASP A 166 4.57 13.73 -13.55
N GLY A 167 5.76 13.96 -13.00
CA GLY A 167 6.31 15.30 -12.80
C GLY A 167 6.61 16.04 -14.13
N SER A 168 5.94 15.68 -15.24
CA SER A 168 6.06 16.31 -16.54
C SER A 168 4.79 17.10 -16.89
N GLU A 169 5.01 18.42 -16.96
CA GLU A 169 4.18 19.46 -17.57
C GLU A 169 2.94 19.94 -16.79
N ALA A 170 3.14 21.04 -16.03
CA ALA A 170 2.21 22.15 -16.20
C ALA A 170 2.07 22.41 -17.71
N PRO A 171 0.87 22.54 -18.28
CA PRO A 171 0.73 22.70 -19.72
C PRO A 171 1.47 23.97 -20.14
N GLU A 172 2.62 23.80 -20.78
CA GLU A 172 3.17 24.83 -21.64
C GLU A 172 2.06 25.20 -22.63
N PRO A 173 1.70 26.49 -22.79
CA PRO A 173 0.69 26.87 -23.75
C PRO A 173 1.24 26.56 -25.15
N VAL A 174 0.86 25.40 -25.69
CA VAL A 174 1.10 25.08 -27.09
C VAL A 174 0.23 26.03 -27.92
N MET A 175 0.85 27.14 -28.31
CA MET A 175 0.42 28.00 -29.39
C MET A 175 0.26 27.14 -30.64
N GLY A 176 -0.98 26.77 -30.97
CA GLY A 176 -1.27 26.13 -32.25
C GLY A 176 -2.36 25.07 -32.21
N THR A 177 -3.58 25.45 -31.85
CA THR A 177 -4.83 25.12 -32.55
C THR A 177 -5.96 25.81 -31.79
N ASN A 178 -6.82 26.55 -32.50
CA ASN A 178 -7.95 27.26 -31.92
C ASN A 178 -9.05 26.28 -31.48
N VAL A 179 -8.80 25.53 -30.40
CA VAL A 179 -9.86 24.89 -29.63
C VAL A 179 -9.70 25.37 -28.20
N LEU A 180 -10.52 26.34 -27.82
CA LEU A 180 -10.59 26.81 -26.45
C LEU A 180 -10.96 25.62 -25.55
N PRO A 181 -10.17 25.30 -24.50
CA PRO A 181 -10.54 24.26 -23.56
C PRO A 181 -11.84 24.68 -22.86
N MET A 182 -12.95 23.99 -23.15
CA MET A 182 -14.19 24.19 -22.42
C MET A 182 -14.00 23.62 -21.01
N SER A 183 -13.93 24.50 -20.00
CA SER A 183 -14.02 24.08 -18.61
C SER A 183 -15.36 23.39 -18.35
N TRP A 184 -15.37 22.32 -17.54
CA TRP A 184 -16.58 21.61 -17.08
C TRP A 184 -17.65 22.52 -16.43
N ALA A 185 -17.30 23.76 -16.07
CA ALA A 185 -18.25 24.76 -15.59
C ALA A 185 -19.26 25.23 -16.65
N LEU A 186 -18.96 25.09 -17.96
CA LEU A 186 -19.88 25.48 -19.06
C LEU A 186 -20.86 24.38 -19.46
N VAL A 187 -20.68 23.14 -19.00
CA VAL A 187 -21.59 22.01 -19.28
C VAL A 187 -22.83 22.03 -18.38
N LYS A 188 -22.83 22.81 -17.28
CA LYS A 188 -23.97 22.96 -16.37
C LYS A 188 -24.87 24.18 -16.63
N GLN A 189 -24.93 24.68 -17.87
CA GLN A 189 -25.86 25.76 -18.25
C GLN A 189 -26.83 25.39 -19.39
N HIS A 190 -26.97 24.12 -19.75
CA HIS A 190 -27.91 23.65 -20.79
C HIS A 190 -28.90 22.57 -20.34
N LEU A 191 -29.23 22.52 -19.04
CA LEU A 191 -30.31 21.66 -18.52
C LEU A 191 -31.43 22.43 -17.80
N TYR A 192 -31.64 23.69 -18.17
CA TYR A 192 -32.90 24.40 -17.92
C TYR A 192 -33.24 25.31 -19.09
N ARG A 193 -33.71 24.71 -20.18
CA ARG A 193 -34.73 25.25 -21.09
C ARG A 193 -35.58 24.12 -21.61
#